data_AF-A0A6A7N2Z3-F1
#
_entry.id   AF-A0A6A7N2Z3-F1
#
_cell.length_a   1.000
_cell.length_b   1.000
_cell.length_c   1.000
_cell.angle_alpha   90.00
_cell.angle_beta   90.00
_cell.angle_gamma   90.00
#
_symmetry.space_group_name_H-M   'P 1'
#
loop_
_entity.id
_entity.type
_entity.pdbx_description
1 polymer ?
#
loop_
_entity_poly.entity_id
_entity_poly.type
_entity_poly.pdbx_seq_one_letter_code
_entity_poly.pdbx_strand_id
1 'polypeptide(L)' 'MKSKTNVVFTLAAAALLGVFGYRSLAKQTQPIEVNAVTCTQEHIRSVGDAMQRSVLSAQCAKAAQH' A
#
# COMPACT_ATOMS: atom_id res chain seq x y z
N MET A 1 15.65 8.69 -39.47
CA MET A 1 16.02 7.95 -38.23
C MET A 1 15.48 8.58 -36.93
N LYS A 2 15.22 9.89 -36.87
CA LYS A 2 14.85 10.65 -35.66
C LYS A 2 13.56 10.18 -34.93
N SER A 3 12.52 9.73 -35.64
CA SER A 3 11.29 9.22 -35.00
C SER A 3 11.49 7.90 -34.26
N LYS A 4 12.33 6.99 -34.78
CA LYS A 4 12.57 5.69 -34.13
C LYS A 4 13.24 5.88 -32.77
N THR A 5 14.17 6.82 -32.68
CA THR A 5 14.85 7.17 -31.43
C THR A 5 13.90 7.79 -30.42
N ASN A 6 13.00 8.69 -30.85
CA ASN A 6 12.06 9.34 -29.93
C ASN A 6 11.06 8.34 -29.33
N VAL A 7 10.59 7.36 -30.14
CA VAL A 7 9.71 6.29 -29.69
C VAL A 7 10.41 5.36 -28.69
N VAL A 8 11.70 5.06 -28.88
CA VAL A 8 12.46 4.24 -27.93
C VAL A 8 12.61 4.95 -26.58
N PHE A 9 12.89 6.25 -26.59
CA PHE A 9 13.00 7.02 -25.35
C PHE A 9 11.67 7.13 -24.59
N THR A 10 10.55 7.35 -25.28
CA THR A 10 9.24 7.43 -24.62
C THR A 10 8.83 6.08 -24.04
N LEU A 11 9.11 4.98 -24.74
CA LEU A 11 8.78 3.63 -24.27
C LEU A 11 9.65 3.23 -23.06
N ALA A 12 10.94 3.59 -23.08
CA ALA A 12 11.82 3.41 -21.93
C ALA A 12 11.36 4.24 -20.71
N ALA A 13 10.97 5.50 -20.92
CA ALA A 13 10.45 6.35 -19.85
C ALA A 13 9.14 5.79 -19.25
N ALA A 14 8.21 5.33 -20.09
CA ALA A 14 6.97 4.71 -19.65
C ALA A 14 7.21 3.43 -18.85
N ALA A 15 8.16 2.59 -19.28
CA ALA A 15 8.54 1.38 -18.55
C ALA A 15 9.13 1.71 -17.16
N LEU A 16 10.02 2.71 -17.08
CA LEU A 16 10.61 3.15 -15.81
C LEU A 16 9.55 3.70 -14.86
N LEU A 17 8.63 4.53 -15.35
CA LEU A 17 7.52 5.07 -14.55
C LEU A 17 6.56 3.95 -14.09
N GLY A 18 6.27 2.97 -14.95
CA GLY A 18 5.46 1.81 -14.59
C GLY A 18 6.10 0.98 -13.48
N VAL A 19 7.39 0.65 -13.60
CA VAL A 19 8.13 -0.10 -12.57
C VAL A 19 8.24 0.67 -11.26
N PHE A 20 8.53 1.97 -11.33
CA PHE A 20 8.68 2.80 -10.13
C PHE A 20 7.33 3.01 -9.43
N GLY A 21 6.27 3.27 -10.20
CA GLY A 21 4.90 3.36 -9.70
C GLY A 21 4.45 2.05 -9.04
N TYR A 22 4.69 0.90 -9.69
CA TYR A 22 4.39 -0.41 -9.14
C TYR A 22 5.15 -0.69 -7.84
N ARG A 23 6.46 -0.40 -7.81
CA ARG A 23 7.27 -0.53 -6.58
C ARG A 23 6.84 0.41 -5.47
N SER A 24 6.40 1.63 -5.80
CA SER A 24 5.89 2.58 -4.81
C SER A 24 4.58 2.09 -4.20
N LEU A 25 3.65 1.61 -5.05
CA LEU A 25 2.40 0.99 -4.59
C LEU A 25 2.65 -0.22 -3.70
N ALA A 26 3.55 -1.12 -4.13
CA ALA A 26 3.92 -2.30 -3.36
C ALA A 26 4.60 -1.96 -2.01
N LYS A 27 5.28 -0.81 -1.92
CA LYS A 27 5.86 -0.33 -0.66
C LYS A 27 4.85 0.30 0.30
N GLN A 28 3.77 0.90 -0.21
CA GLN A 28 2.72 1.48 0.63
C GLN A 28 1.84 0.42 1.30
N THR A 29 1.78 -0.79 0.74
CA THR A 29 1.10 -1.92 1.35
C THR A 29 2.03 -2.66 2.32
N GLN A 30 2.69 -1.97 3.24
CA GLN A 30 3.11 -2.67 4.45
C GLN A 30 1.79 -3.00 5.17
N PRO A 31 1.34 -4.27 5.18
CA PRO A 31 0.16 -4.61 5.95
C PRO A 31 0.48 -4.24 7.38
N ILE A 32 -0.40 -3.47 8.02
CA ILE A 32 -0.34 -3.34 9.46
C ILE A 32 -0.46 -4.77 9.98
N GLU A 33 0.55 -5.26 10.66
CA GLU A 33 0.55 -6.66 11.09
C GLU A 33 -0.56 -6.80 12.12
N VAL A 34 -1.67 -7.41 11.71
CA VAL A 34 -2.86 -7.55 12.54
C VAL A 34 -2.79 -8.90 13.23
N ASN A 35 -2.58 -8.86 14.53
CA ASN A 35 -2.59 -10.03 15.40
C ASN A 35 -3.79 -9.97 16.35
N ALA A 36 -4.18 -11.10 16.95
CA ALA A 36 -5.29 -11.16 17.91
C ALA A 36 -5.11 -10.17 19.09
N VAL A 37 -3.86 -9.89 19.46
CA VAL A 37 -3.49 -8.91 20.49
C VAL A 37 -3.80 -7.46 20.07
N THR A 38 -3.60 -7.13 18.79
CA THR A 38 -3.82 -5.78 18.26
C THR A 38 -5.29 -5.48 17.94
N CYS A 39 -6.13 -6.52 17.83
CA CYS A 39 -7.56 -6.38 17.57
C CYS A 39 -8.43 -6.21 18.81
N THR A 40 -7.81 -6.04 19.98
CA THR A 40 -8.54 -5.74 21.20
C THR A 40 -9.06 -4.30 21.18
N GLN A 41 -10.25 -4.09 21.75
CA GLN A 41 -10.89 -2.77 21.80
C GLN A 41 -10.02 -1.74 22.54
N GLU A 42 -9.30 -2.17 23.57
CA GLU A 42 -8.36 -1.33 24.33
C GLU A 42 -7.18 -0.88 23.47
N HIS A 43 -6.64 -1.76 22.63
CA HIS A 43 -5.54 -1.40 21.74
C HIS A 43 -6.00 -0.44 20.64
N ILE A 44 -7.15 -0.69 20.02
CA ILE A 44 -7.75 0.19 19.00
C ILE A 44 -7.99 1.60 19.59
N ARG A 45 -8.48 1.68 20.84
CA ARG A 45 -8.68 2.94 21.55
C ARG A 45 -7.38 3.62 22.00
N SER A 46 -6.31 2.86 22.20
CA SER A 46 -4.98 3.41 22.52
C SER A 46 -4.30 4.07 21.30
N VAL A 47 -4.69 3.70 20.07
CA VAL A 47 -4.19 4.36 18.85
C VAL A 47 -4.72 5.79 18.79
N GLY A 48 -3.83 6.77 18.95
CA GLY A 48 -4.19 8.19 18.97
C GLY A 48 -4.55 8.76 17.59
N ASP A 49 -4.06 8.15 16.52
CA ASP A 49 -4.36 8.57 15.15
C ASP A 49 -5.66 7.95 14.63
N ALA A 50 -6.59 8.81 14.18
CA ALA A 50 -7.91 8.37 13.73
C ALA A 50 -7.85 7.50 12.47
N MET A 51 -6.94 7.82 11.52
CA MET A 51 -6.79 7.03 10.29
C MET A 51 -6.24 5.65 10.60
N GLN A 52 -5.19 5.58 11.43
CA GLN A 52 -4.58 4.32 11.85
C GLN A 52 -5.57 3.45 12.63
N ARG A 53 -6.42 4.06 13.47
CA ARG A 53 -7.50 3.37 14.18
C ARG A 53 -8.53 2.78 13.20
N SER A 54 -8.97 3.56 12.20
CA SER A 54 -9.90 3.08 11.18
C SER A 54 -9.32 1.92 10.37
N VAL A 55 -8.06 2.04 9.96
CA VAL A 55 -7.37 0.99 9.20
C VAL A 55 -7.19 -0.28 10.04
N LEU A 56 -6.80 -0.15 11.31
CA LEU A 56 -6.67 -1.29 12.22
C LEU A 56 -8.01 -2.01 12.42
N SER A 57 -9.10 -1.25 12.64
CA SER A 57 -10.44 -1.82 12.80
C SER A 57 -10.93 -2.58 11.56
N ALA A 58 -10.68 -2.04 10.36
CA ALA A 58 -11.03 -2.68 9.09
C ALA A 58 -10.25 -3.98 8.88
N GLN A 59 -8.96 -4.01 9.24
CA GLN A 59 -8.14 -5.21 9.10
C GLN A 59 -8.50 -6.29 10.13
N CYS A 60 -8.85 -5.91 11.36
CA CYS A 60 -9.38 -6.83 12.37
C CYS A 60 -10.73 -7.44 11.96
N ALA A 61 -11.64 -6.64 11.39
CA ALA A 61 -12.90 -7.13 10.86
C ALA A 61 -12.69 -8.14 9.71
N LYS A 62 -11.70 -7.90 8.84
CA LYS A 62 -11.33 -8.81 7.76
C LYS A 62 -10.73 -10.13 8.28
N ALA A 63 -9.90 -10.06 9.32
CA ALA A 63 -9.31 -11.25 9.95
C ALA A 63 -10.37 -12.13 10.65
N ALA A 64 -11.47 -11.56 11.15
CA ALA A 64 -12.57 -12.29 11.77
C ALA A 64 -13.55 -12.94 10.76
N GLN A 65 -13.43 -12.64 9.46
CA GLN A 65 -14.26 -13.20 8.39
C GLN A 65 -13.65 -14.45 7.73
N HIS A 66 -12.43 -14.84 8.14
CA HIS A 66 -11.76 -16.08 7.74
C HIS A 66 -11.81 -17.10 8.87
#